data_AF-A0A935VCF4-F1
#
_entry.id   AF-A0A935VCF4-F1
#
_cell.length_a   1.000
_cell.length_b   1.000
_cell.length_c   1.000
_cell.angle_alpha   90.00
_cell.angle_beta   90.00
_cell.angle_gamma   90.00
#
_symmetry.space_group_name_H-M   'P 1'
#
loop_
_entity.id
_entity.type
_entity.pdbx_description
1 polymer ?
#
loop_
_entity_poly.entity_id
_entity_poly.type
_entity_poly.pdbx_seq_one_letter_code
_entity_poly.pdbx_strand_id
1 'polypeptide(L)' 'MPQLRQMPNQRPQIERGLGSGVIVSSDGTVLTNYHVVDGAEKITVLMSDNKSFDAKVIGSDKLSDLAVLKIDAQQLPS' A
#
# COMPACT_ATOMS: atom_id res chain seq x y z
N MET A 1 21.90 -31.92 -32.16
CA MET A 1 21.92 -31.30 -30.82
C MET A 1 20.85 -30.21 -30.79
N PRO A 2 19.69 -30.40 -30.14
CA PRO A 2 18.66 -29.35 -30.06
C PRO A 2 19.10 -28.26 -29.07
N GLN A 3 19.02 -27.00 -29.48
CA GLN A 3 19.32 -25.84 -28.66
C GLN A 3 18.27 -25.70 -27.54
N LEU A 4 18.73 -25.65 -26.29
CA LEU A 4 17.91 -25.36 -25.11
C LEU A 4 17.27 -23.98 -25.26
N ARG A 5 15.95 -23.97 -25.40
CA ARG A 5 15.08 -22.78 -25.38
C ARG A 5 15.26 -22.09 -24.02
N GLN A 6 15.90 -20.92 -24.00
CA GLN A 6 15.96 -20.08 -22.81
C GLN A 6 14.54 -19.65 -22.45
N MET A 7 14.02 -20.19 -21.36
CA MET A 7 12.73 -19.77 -20.81
C MET A 7 12.94 -18.40 -20.13
N PRO A 8 12.22 -17.34 -20.52
CA PRO A 8 12.29 -16.07 -19.82
C PRO A 8 11.78 -16.29 -18.40
N ASN A 9 12.67 -16.06 -17.43
CA ASN A 9 12.36 -16.08 -16.00
C ASN A 9 11.37 -14.95 -15.71
N GLN A 10 10.06 -15.22 -15.82
CA GLN A 10 8.99 -14.34 -15.38
C GLN A 10 8.99 -14.30 -13.85
N ARG A 11 9.96 -13.60 -13.28
CA ARG A 11 9.84 -13.16 -11.89
C ARG A 11 8.62 -12.24 -11.85
N PRO A 12 7.63 -12.47 -10.97
CA PRO A 12 6.51 -11.55 -10.82
C PRO A 12 7.10 -10.16 -10.56
N GLN A 13 6.84 -9.26 -11.49
CA GLN A 13 7.27 -7.88 -11.38
C GLN A 13 6.38 -7.27 -10.30
N ILE A 14 6.92 -7.13 -9.09
CA ILE A 14 6.20 -6.48 -7.99
C ILE A 14 6.10 -5.00 -8.38
N GLU A 15 4.96 -4.62 -8.93
CA GLU A 15 4.63 -3.22 -9.18
C GLU A 15 4.45 -2.54 -7.82
N ARG A 16 5.35 -1.61 -7.51
CA ARG A 16 5.28 -0.83 -6.27
C ARG A 16 4.61 0.49 -6.58
N GLY A 17 3.37 0.63 -6.15
CA GLY A 17 2.72 1.94 -6.06
C GLY A 17 3.38 2.76 -4.97
N LEU A 18 3.97 3.90 -5.33
CA LEU A 18 4.41 4.91 -4.37
C LEU A 18 3.34 5.99 -4.30
N GLY A 19 2.77 6.19 -3.12
CA GLY A 19 1.76 7.20 -2.87
C GLY A 19 2.05 7.97 -1.58
N SER A 20 1.33 9.08 -1.41
CA SER A 20 1.33 9.85 -0.17
C SER A 20 0.03 9.62 0.59
N GLY A 21 0.08 9.75 1.90
CA GLY A 21 -1.08 9.64 2.76
C GLY A 21 -0.89 10.49 4.02
N VAL A 22 -2.00 10.82 4.67
CA VAL A 22 -2.02 11.63 5.88
C VAL A 22 -2.72 10.86 6.98
N ILE A 23 -2.13 10.84 8.18
CA ILE A 23 -2.77 10.27 9.36
C ILE A 23 -3.80 11.26 9.86
N VAL A 24 -5.06 10.83 9.93
CA VAL A 24 -6.18 11.68 10.34
C VAL A 24 -6.56 11.46 11.80
N SER A 25 -6.08 10.39 12.43
CA SER A 25 -6.37 10.10 13.83
C SER A 25 -5.33 9.15 14.45
N SER A 26 -5.10 9.31 15.76
CA SER A 26 -4.12 8.56 16.56
C SER A 26 -4.49 7.08 16.74
N ASP A 27 -5.70 6.69 16.34
CA ASP A 27 -6.17 5.32 16.28
C ASP A 27 -5.58 4.54 15.07
N GLY A 28 -4.73 5.15 14.25
CA GLY A 28 -4.13 4.51 13.08
C GLY A 28 -4.98 4.64 11.81
N THR A 29 -5.81 5.68 11.72
CA THR A 29 -6.57 5.97 10.50
C THR A 29 -5.75 6.85 9.56
N VAL A 30 -5.59 6.41 8.32
CA VAL A 30 -4.79 7.07 7.28
C VAL A 30 -5.68 7.34 6.08
N LEU A 31 -5.63 8.57 5.56
CA LEU A 31 -6.27 8.95 4.31
C LEU A 31 -5.24 8.92 3.18
N THR A 32 -5.62 8.36 2.03
CA THR A 32 -4.82 8.35 0.80
C THR A 32 -5.74 8.43 -0.42
N ASN A 33 -5.18 8.38 -1.62
CA ASN A 33 -5.95 8.35 -2.85
C ASN A 33 -6.42 6.93 -3.17
N TYR A 34 -7.61 6.81 -3.76
CA TYR A 34 -8.15 5.51 -4.17
C TYR A 34 -7.28 4.85 -5.23
N HIS A 35 -6.84 5.59 -6.25
CA HIS A 35 -6.00 5.01 -7.32
C HIS A 35 -4.64 4.45 -6.83
N VAL A 36 -4.17 4.86 -5.65
CA VAL A 36 -2.91 4.35 -5.05
C VAL A 36 -3.11 2.95 -4.47
N VAL A 37 -4.31 2.67 -3.95
CA VAL A 37 -4.64 1.42 -3.28
C VAL A 37 -5.42 0.46 -4.18
N ASP A 38 -5.92 0.95 -5.31
CA ASP A 38 -6.64 0.15 -6.30
C ASP A 38 -5.71 -0.91 -6.91
N GLY A 39 -6.11 -2.18 -6.83
CA GLY A 39 -5.31 -3.31 -7.31
C GLY A 39 -4.12 -3.69 -6.42
N ALA A 40 -3.91 -3.04 -5.28
CA ALA A 40 -2.84 -3.40 -4.37
C ALA A 40 -3.19 -4.68 -3.57
N GLU A 41 -2.41 -5.75 -3.75
CA GLU A 41 -2.53 -6.98 -2.94
C GLU A 41 -2.07 -6.77 -1.49
N LYS A 42 -1.05 -5.92 -1.31
CA LYS A 42 -0.50 -5.58 0.00
C LYS A 42 -0.19 -4.09 0.06
N ILE A 43 -0.67 -3.45 1.12
CA ILE A 43 -0.44 -2.03 1.39
C ILE A 43 0.41 -1.92 2.64
N THR A 44 1.57 -1.29 2.51
CA THR A 44 2.47 -1.00 3.63
C THR A 44 2.65 0.50 3.73
N VAL A 45 2.34 1.04 4.90
CA VAL A 45 2.49 2.47 5.20
C VAL A 45 3.83 2.67 5.90
N LEU A 46 4.70 3.45 5.28
CA LEU A 46 5.94 3.92 5.89
C LEU A 46 5.67 5.26 6.58
N MET A 47 5.86 5.31 7.89
CA MET A 47 5.76 6.54 8.67
C MET A 47 7.09 7.31 8.68
N SER A 48 7.02 8.59 9.02
CA SER A 48 8.18 9.49 9.10
C SER A 48 9.20 9.06 10.16
N ASP A 49 8.81 8.22 11.12
CA ASP A 49 9.68 7.62 12.13
C ASP A 49 10.37 6.33 11.63
N ASN A 50 10.33 6.06 10.32
CA ASN A 50 10.83 4.85 9.67
C ASN A 50 10.12 3.55 10.07
N LYS A 51 8.97 3.62 10.75
CA LYS A 51 8.16 2.42 11.02
C LYS A 51 7.30 2.08 9.82
N SER A 52 7.27 0.79 9.50
CA SER A 52 6.40 0.24 8.45
C SER A 52 5.27 -0.53 9.10
N PHE A 53 4.04 -0.21 8.73
CA PHE A 53 2.84 -0.88 9.22
C PHE A 53 2.06 -1.47 8.05
N ASP A 54 1.54 -2.69 8.23
CA ASP A 54 0.59 -3.25 7.29
C ASP A 54 -0.76 -2.55 7.46
N ALA A 55 -1.31 -2.07 6.34
CA ALA A 55 -2.54 -1.32 6.30
C ALA A 55 -3.67 -2.16 5.68
N LYS A 56 -4.89 -1.94 6.16
CA LYS A 56 -6.11 -2.50 5.59
C LYS A 56 -7.02 -1.38 5.10
N VAL A 57 -7.62 -1.56 3.93
CA VAL A 57 -8.64 -0.64 3.43
C VAL A 57 -9.91 -0.82 4.26
N ILE A 58 -10.35 0.25 4.93
CA ILE A 58 -11.63 0.26 5.68
C ILE A 58 -12.75 0.88 4.85
N GLY A 59 -12.41 1.71 3.86
CA GLY A 59 -13.35 2.25 2.90
C GLY A 59 -12.63 2.97 1.78
N SER A 60 -13.27 3.07 0.63
CA SER A 60 -12.79 3.88 -0.48
C SER A 60 -13.96 4.50 -1.22
N ASP A 61 -13.73 5.69 -1.76
CA ASP A 61 -14.62 6.37 -2.67
C ASP A 61 -13.91 6.64 -4.00
N LYS A 62 -14.42 6.02 -5.06
CA LYS A 62 -13.90 6.18 -6.41
C LYS A 62 -14.27 7.54 -7.00
N LEU A 63 -15.39 8.14 -6.59
CA LEU A 63 -15.84 9.42 -7.16
C LEU A 63 -14.95 10.57 -6.72
N SER A 64 -14.56 10.61 -5.44
CA SER A 64 -13.63 11.61 -4.90
C SER A 64 -12.16 11.21 -5.01
N ASP A 65 -11.84 10.03 -5.55
CA ASP A 65 -10.49 9.42 -5.53
C ASP A 65 -9.87 9.35 -4.12
N LEU A 66 -10.66 8.98 -3.10
CA LEU A 66 -10.18 8.87 -1.72
C LEU A 66 -10.25 7.43 -1.21
N ALA A 67 -9.30 7.06 -0.36
CA ALA A 67 -9.33 5.81 0.38
C ALA A 67 -8.93 6.05 1.82
N VAL A 68 -9.61 5.31 2.71
CA VAL A 68 -9.33 5.29 4.13
C VAL A 68 -8.71 3.93 4.46
N LEU A 69 -7.52 4.00 5.01
CA LEU A 69 -6.74 2.88 5.47
C LEU A 69 -6.69 2.87 6.99
N LYS A 70 -6.59 1.68 7.55
CA LYS A 70 -6.39 1.42 8.97
C LYS A 70 -5.09 0.67 9.15
N ILE A 71 -4.20 1.21 9.97
CA ILE A 71 -2.95 0.57 10.38
C ILE A 71 -3.07 0.11 11.83
N ASP A 72 -2.51 -1.06 12.13
CA ASP A 72 -2.41 -1.57 13.50
C ASP A 72 -1.16 -0.99 14.16
N ALA A 73 -1.24 0.29 14.47
CA ALA A 73 -0.16 1.01 15.15
C ALA A 73 -0.56 1.19 16.62
N GLN A 74 -0.20 0.22 17.45
CA GLN A 74 -0.26 0.37 18.90
C GLN A 74 0.71 1.52 19.27
N GLN A 75 0.15 2.68 19.60
CA GLN A 75 0.86 3.88 20.08
C GLN A 75 1.48 4.76 18.97
N LEU A 76 0.62 5.40 18.18
CA LEU A 76 1.04 6.55 17.37
C LEU A 76 1.23 7.79 18.27
N PRO A 77 2.35 8.53 18.15
CA PRO A 77 2.47 9.82 18.81
C PRO A 77 1.47 10.79 18.16
N SER A 78 0.56 11.32 18.99
CA SER A 78 -0.38 12.39 18.65
C SER A 78 0.27 13.76 18.75
#